data_AF-A0A916WVR8-F1
#
_entry.id   AF-A0A916WVR8-F1
#
_cell.length_a   1.000
_cell.length_b   1.000
_cell.length_c   1.000
_cell.angle_alpha   90.00
_cell.angle_beta   90.00
_cell.angle_gamma   90.00
#
_symmetry.space_group_name_H-M   'P 1'
#
loop_
_entity.id
_entity.type
_entity.pdbx_description
1 polymer ?
#
loop_
_entity_poly.entity_id
_entity_poly.type
_entity_poly.pdbx_seq_one_letter_code
_entity_poly.pdbx_strand_id
1 'polypeptide(L)'
;MADNELKPLNDGDITPPPATTEFQPAAPLKDQGVDFAAESTASETGSGRTADAKQAIRDGAGKVTQQAGERIRAFADDGKARAGSALDQLSQMLTDAAAQVDEKLGGQYGDYARSAAGQVQGFSDTIRNKDVDELLEDARQLVKASPAVAVGVAAALGFVVARLVQSGLENRD
;
A
#
# COMPACT_ATOMS: atom_id res chain seq x y z
N MET A 1 32.20 25.40 -21.01
CA MET A 1 31.82 24.10 -21.58
C MET A 1 32.65 23.09 -20.82
N ALA A 2 32.01 22.23 -20.01
CA ALA A 2 32.70 21.21 -19.23
C ALA A 2 32.55 19.89 -19.98
N ASP A 3 33.69 19.34 -20.37
CA ASP A 3 33.82 18.10 -21.13
C ASP A 3 33.44 16.92 -20.24
N ASN A 4 32.27 16.33 -20.47
CA ASN A 4 31.83 15.11 -19.79
C ASN A 4 32.36 13.89 -20.56
N GLU A 5 33.67 13.68 -20.50
CA GLU A 5 34.32 12.50 -21.08
C GLU A 5 33.86 11.23 -20.34
N LEU A 6 33.00 10.45 -21.01
CA LEU A 6 32.59 9.13 -20.57
C LEU A 6 33.80 8.19 -20.61
N LYS A 7 34.40 7.98 -19.44
CA LYS A 7 35.49 7.02 -19.26
C LYS A 7 34.96 5.60 -19.53
N PRO A 8 35.61 4.80 -20.40
CA PRO A 8 35.20 3.42 -20.63
C PRO A 8 35.38 2.60 -19.34
N LEU A 9 34.35 1.85 -18.97
CA LEU A 9 34.38 0.88 -17.87
C LEU A 9 35.59 -0.04 -18.06
N ASN A 10 36.46 -0.11 -17.06
CA ASN A 10 37.64 -1.00 -17.08
C ASN A 10 37.41 -2.19 -16.13
N ASP A 11 38.22 -3.24 -16.29
CA ASP A 11 38.12 -4.49 -15.51
C ASP A 11 38.23 -4.29 -13.97
N GLY A 12 38.71 -3.14 -13.50
CA GLY A 12 38.73 -2.79 -12.08
C GLY A 12 37.36 -2.38 -11.51
N ASP A 13 36.39 -2.01 -12.35
CA ASP A 13 35.03 -1.65 -11.92
C ASP A 13 34.12 -2.89 -11.73
N ILE A 14 34.54 -4.06 -12.22
CA ILE A 14 33.80 -5.34 -12.14
C ILE A 14 34.38 -6.31 -11.11
N THR A 15 35.48 -5.97 -10.43
CA THR A 15 35.98 -6.79 -9.31
C THR A 15 35.06 -6.63 -8.08
N PRO A 16 34.45 -7.71 -7.56
CA PRO A 16 33.70 -7.66 -6.32
C PRO A 16 34.63 -7.18 -5.18
N PRO A 17 34.19 -6.27 -4.31
CA PRO A 17 34.99 -5.82 -3.19
C PRO A 17 35.35 -7.01 -2.29
N PRO A 18 36.56 -7.04 -1.70
CA PRO A 18 36.96 -8.12 -0.79
C PRO A 18 35.96 -8.23 0.36
N ALA A 19 35.67 -9.46 0.80
CA ALA A 19 34.68 -9.77 1.84
C ALA A 19 34.98 -9.17 3.24
N THR A 20 36.03 -8.35 3.36
CA THR A 20 36.45 -7.63 4.57
C THR A 20 36.27 -6.12 4.47
N THR A 21 35.60 -5.58 3.44
CA THR A 21 35.19 -4.17 3.43
C THR A 21 34.13 -3.96 4.51
N GLU A 22 34.55 -3.40 5.64
CA GLU A 22 33.65 -2.92 6.68
C GLU A 22 32.71 -1.88 6.06
N PHE A 23 31.40 -2.12 6.16
CA PHE A 23 30.38 -1.18 5.74
C PHE A 23 30.56 0.12 6.53
N GLN A 24 31.06 1.16 5.86
CA GLN A 24 31.03 2.51 6.39
C GLN A 24 29.71 3.13 5.93
N PRO A 25 28.70 3.28 6.82
CA PRO A 25 27.40 3.82 6.42
C PRO A 25 27.62 5.24 5.90
N ALA A 26 27.13 5.52 4.68
CA ALA A 26 27.10 6.86 4.14
C ALA A 26 26.37 7.78 5.12
N ALA A 27 26.90 8.99 5.34
CA ALA A 27 26.28 9.98 6.20
C ALA A 27 24.80 10.17 5.82
N PRO A 28 23.88 10.26 6.79
CA PRO A 28 22.46 10.39 6.49
C PRO A 28 22.25 11.60 5.57
N LEU A 29 21.53 11.38 4.48
CA LEU A 29 21.07 12.44 3.59
C LEU A 29 20.41 13.52 4.45
N LYS A 30 20.81 14.78 4.24
CA LYS A 30 20.15 15.93 4.87
C LYS A 30 18.67 15.87 4.50
N ASP A 31 17.88 15.61 5.52
CA ASP A 31 16.43 15.68 5.57
C ASP A 31 15.93 16.90 4.79
N GLN A 32 15.29 16.65 3.64
CA GLN A 32 14.45 17.64 2.98
C GLN A 32 13.01 17.52 3.49
N GLY A 33 12.82 17.70 4.79
CA GLY A 33 11.56 18.06 5.43
C GLY A 33 10.35 17.21 5.07
N VAL A 34 10.54 15.94 4.73
CA VAL A 34 9.46 14.96 4.59
C VAL A 34 9.63 13.93 5.69
N ASP A 35 9.27 14.35 6.90
CA ASP A 35 9.01 13.45 8.01
C ASP A 35 7.90 12.49 7.58
N PHE A 36 8.29 11.31 7.09
CA PHE A 36 7.43 10.12 7.18
C PHE A 36 7.41 9.70 8.65
N ALA A 37 6.75 10.50 9.46
CA ALA A 37 6.29 10.09 10.76
C ALA A 37 5.22 9.01 10.53
N ALA A 38 5.66 7.76 10.42
CA ALA A 38 4.93 6.70 11.10
C ALA A 38 4.98 7.08 12.58
N GLU A 39 4.07 7.97 12.99
CA GLU A 39 3.93 8.37 14.37
C GLU A 39 3.50 7.10 15.12
N SER A 40 4.50 6.37 15.58
CA SER A 40 4.36 5.58 16.79
C SER A 40 4.09 6.63 17.86
N THR A 41 2.82 7.00 18.02
CA THR A 41 2.33 7.80 19.14
C THR A 41 2.49 6.96 20.40
N ALA A 42 3.74 6.83 20.82
CA ALA A 42 4.20 6.14 22.00
C ALA A 42 5.44 6.90 22.53
N SER A 43 5.30 8.22 22.71
CA SER A 43 6.23 9.00 23.53
C SER A 43 5.47 9.89 24.53
N GLU A 44 5.19 9.28 25.68
CA GLU A 44 5.47 9.77 27.04
C GLU A 44 4.91 11.09 27.61
N THR A 45 4.11 11.91 26.91
CA THR A 45 3.57 13.16 27.53
C THR A 45 2.04 13.13 27.85
N GLY A 46 1.34 12.01 27.62
CA GLY A 46 -0.11 12.04 27.37
C GLY A 46 -1.06 11.23 28.27
N SER A 47 -0.72 10.78 29.48
CA SER A 47 -1.59 9.84 30.23
C SER A 47 -3.07 10.27 30.39
N GLY A 48 -3.36 11.58 30.48
CA GLY A 48 -4.73 12.11 30.47
C GLY A 48 -5.38 12.12 29.08
N ARG A 49 -4.75 12.80 28.11
CA ARG A 49 -5.28 12.94 26.74
C ARG A 49 -5.41 11.61 26.00
N THR A 50 -4.55 10.64 26.27
CA THR A 50 -4.65 9.30 25.70
C THR A 50 -5.86 8.54 26.25
N ALA A 51 -6.23 8.74 27.51
CA ALA A 51 -7.43 8.14 28.09
C ALA A 51 -8.70 8.77 27.51
N ASP A 52 -8.74 10.10 27.42
CA ASP A 52 -9.85 10.84 26.78
C ASP A 52 -10.00 10.49 25.29
N ALA A 53 -8.90 10.43 24.54
CA ALA A 53 -8.91 10.03 23.14
C ALA A 53 -9.35 8.59 22.95
N LYS A 54 -8.87 7.65 23.80
CA LYS A 54 -9.35 6.25 23.77
C LYS A 54 -10.84 6.15 24.09
N GLN A 55 -11.35 6.99 25.00
CA GLN A 55 -12.76 7.01 25.36
C GLN A 55 -13.63 7.57 24.23
N ALA A 56 -13.23 8.70 23.65
CA ALA A 56 -13.90 9.29 22.50
C ALA A 56 -13.91 8.32 21.29
N ILE A 57 -12.81 7.61 21.04
CA ILE A 57 -12.75 6.58 20.00
C ILE A 57 -13.68 5.41 20.31
N ARG A 58 -13.74 4.93 21.57
CA ARG A 58 -14.67 3.86 21.95
C ARG A 58 -16.13 4.27 21.79
N ASP A 59 -16.49 5.46 22.26
CA ASP A 59 -17.86 5.98 22.18
C ASP A 59 -18.28 6.23 20.72
N GLY A 60 -17.36 6.77 19.90
CA GLY A 60 -17.56 6.95 18.47
C GLY A 60 -17.66 5.62 17.72
N ALA A 61 -16.74 4.69 17.98
CA ALA A 61 -16.73 3.37 17.36
C ALA A 61 -18.00 2.58 17.70
N GLY A 62 -18.51 2.66 18.94
CA GLY A 62 -19.75 2.00 19.35
C GLY A 62 -20.97 2.48 18.56
N LYS A 63 -21.07 3.79 18.29
CA LYS A 63 -22.17 4.36 17.48
C LYS A 63 -22.04 4.04 16.00
N VAL A 64 -20.82 4.11 15.45
CA VAL A 64 -20.55 3.82 14.04
C VAL A 64 -20.76 2.35 13.73
N THR A 65 -20.28 1.43 14.57
CA THR A 65 -20.43 -0.02 14.35
C THR A 65 -21.89 -0.45 14.29
N GLN A 66 -22.76 0.07 15.17
CA GLN A 66 -24.19 -0.25 15.18
C GLN A 66 -24.94 0.31 13.96
N GLN A 67 -24.65 1.54 13.52
CA GLN A 67 -25.38 2.15 12.39
C GLN A 67 -24.77 1.85 11.02
N ALA A 68 -23.48 1.50 10.96
CA ALA A 68 -22.78 1.21 9.73
C ALA A 68 -22.81 -0.27 9.38
N GLY A 69 -22.99 -1.19 10.34
CA GLY A 69 -22.96 -2.65 10.08
C GLY A 69 -23.96 -3.09 8.99
N GLU A 70 -25.24 -2.72 9.11
CA GLU A 70 -26.23 -3.06 8.09
C GLU A 70 -26.01 -2.31 6.76
N ARG A 71 -25.60 -1.04 6.82
CA ARG A 71 -25.34 -0.23 5.62
C ARG A 71 -24.15 -0.77 4.85
N ILE A 72 -23.06 -1.11 5.53
CA ILE A 72 -21.83 -1.63 4.93
C ILE A 72 -22.11 -2.93 4.19
N ARG A 73 -22.94 -3.84 4.71
CA ARG A 73 -23.30 -5.06 3.97
C ARG A 73 -24.06 -4.74 2.68
N ALA A 74 -25.08 -3.89 2.75
CA ALA A 74 -25.83 -3.48 1.55
C ALA A 74 -24.94 -2.73 0.53
N PHE A 75 -24.02 -1.88 1.01
CA PHE A 75 -23.04 -1.18 0.17
C PHE A 75 -21.93 -2.10 -0.33
N ALA A 76 -21.63 -3.20 0.35
CA ALA A 76 -20.61 -4.15 -0.09
C ALA A 76 -21.07 -4.90 -1.34
N ASP A 77 -22.33 -5.34 -1.38
CA ASP A 77 -22.89 -6.01 -2.57
C ASP A 77 -22.99 -5.06 -3.77
N ASP A 78 -23.55 -3.85 -3.58
CA ASP A 78 -23.65 -2.83 -4.65
C ASP A 78 -22.26 -2.31 -5.07
N GLY A 79 -21.38 -2.12 -4.09
CA GLY A 79 -19.99 -1.69 -4.30
C GLY A 79 -19.19 -2.73 -5.08
N LYS A 80 -19.38 -4.03 -4.81
CA LYS A 80 -18.74 -5.13 -5.56
C LYS A 80 -19.17 -5.12 -7.02
N ALA A 81 -20.46 -4.94 -7.30
CA ALA A 81 -20.96 -4.84 -8.68
C ALA A 81 -20.34 -3.64 -9.41
N ARG A 82 -20.37 -2.45 -8.80
CA ARG A 82 -19.81 -1.22 -9.40
C ARG A 82 -18.31 -1.28 -9.58
N ALA A 83 -17.59 -1.76 -8.57
CA ALA A 83 -16.14 -1.95 -8.65
C ALA A 83 -15.81 -3.01 -9.71
N GLY A 84 -16.56 -4.10 -9.79
CA GLY A 84 -16.41 -5.12 -10.84
C GLY A 84 -16.50 -4.51 -12.23
N SER A 85 -17.56 -3.72 -12.51
CA SER A 85 -17.69 -3.04 -13.80
C SER A 85 -16.55 -2.05 -14.10
N ALA A 86 -16.10 -1.28 -13.10
CA ALA A 86 -14.98 -0.36 -13.27
C ALA A 86 -13.66 -1.10 -13.51
N LEU A 87 -13.44 -2.23 -12.82
CA LEU A 87 -12.28 -3.09 -12.99
C LEU A 87 -12.30 -3.81 -14.35
N ASP A 88 -13.46 -4.21 -14.85
CA ASP A 88 -13.60 -4.77 -16.21
C ASP A 88 -13.22 -3.73 -17.27
N GLN A 89 -13.69 -2.49 -17.13
CA GLN A 89 -13.31 -1.40 -18.02
C GLN A 89 -11.82 -1.10 -17.98
N LEU A 90 -11.24 -1.09 -16.77
CA LEU A 90 -9.80 -0.90 -16.59
C LEU A 90 -9.00 -2.06 -17.20
N SER A 91 -9.41 -3.30 -16.96
CA SER A 91 -8.79 -4.50 -17.53
C SER A 91 -8.80 -4.47 -19.05
N GLN A 92 -9.91 -4.03 -19.66
CA GLN A 92 -10.01 -3.90 -21.10
C GLN A 92 -9.07 -2.83 -21.64
N MET A 93 -8.97 -1.66 -20.99
CA MET A 93 -7.99 -0.62 -21.35
C MET A 93 -6.54 -1.12 -21.21
N LEU A 94 -6.22 -1.85 -20.14
CA LEU A 94 -4.89 -2.43 -19.95
C LEU A 94 -4.58 -3.51 -20.99
N THR A 95 -5.57 -4.31 -21.39
CA THR A 95 -5.41 -5.33 -22.43
C THR A 95 -5.15 -4.70 -23.78
N ASP A 96 -5.90 -3.65 -24.13
CA ASP A 96 -5.69 -2.87 -25.36
C ASP A 96 -4.32 -2.16 -25.37
N ALA A 97 -3.85 -1.71 -24.20
CA ALA A 97 -2.53 -1.11 -24.04
C ALA A 97 -1.39 -2.16 -24.03
N ALA A 98 -1.60 -3.31 -23.39
CA ALA A 98 -0.65 -4.41 -23.35
C ALA A 98 -0.45 -5.02 -24.74
N ALA A 99 -1.52 -5.14 -25.54
CA ALA A 99 -1.42 -5.53 -26.96
C ALA A 99 -0.51 -4.57 -27.77
N GLN A 100 -0.43 -3.30 -27.38
CA GLN A 100 0.50 -2.32 -27.99
C GLN A 100 1.91 -2.34 -27.39
N VAL A 101 2.11 -2.98 -26.22
CA VAL A 101 3.36 -2.97 -25.44
C VAL A 101 4.11 -4.30 -25.52
N ASP A 102 3.42 -5.42 -25.73
CA ASP A 102 3.99 -6.79 -25.85
C ASP A 102 5.00 -6.89 -26.99
N GLU A 103 4.93 -6.00 -27.97
CA GLU A 103 5.88 -5.90 -29.09
C GLU A 103 7.30 -5.42 -28.69
N LYS A 104 7.54 -4.97 -27.45
CA LYS A 104 8.80 -4.25 -27.11
C LYS A 104 9.66 -4.76 -25.95
N LEU A 105 9.21 -5.67 -25.06
CA LEU A 105 9.82 -5.74 -23.72
C LEU A 105 10.73 -6.93 -23.34
N GLY A 106 10.78 -8.05 -24.09
CA GLY A 106 11.85 -9.06 -23.93
C GLY A 106 11.93 -9.81 -22.58
N GLY A 107 12.58 -10.98 -22.59
CA GLY A 107 12.45 -12.04 -21.56
C GLY A 107 12.96 -11.75 -20.13
N GLN A 108 13.67 -10.64 -19.89
CA GLN A 108 14.33 -10.39 -18.58
C GLN A 108 13.41 -9.72 -17.53
N TYR A 109 12.24 -9.23 -17.93
CA TYR A 109 11.16 -8.80 -17.01
C TYR A 109 10.23 -9.95 -16.60
N GLY A 110 10.42 -11.15 -17.18
CA GLY A 110 9.50 -12.29 -17.03
C GLY A 110 9.51 -12.95 -15.66
N ASP A 111 10.65 -13.02 -14.98
CA ASP A 111 10.77 -13.78 -13.71
C ASP A 111 10.13 -13.02 -12.53
N TYR A 112 10.33 -11.70 -12.45
CA TYR A 112 9.67 -10.89 -11.44
C TYR A 112 8.15 -10.82 -11.68
N ALA A 113 7.75 -10.73 -12.95
CA ALA A 113 6.35 -10.81 -13.35
C ALA A 113 5.73 -12.17 -12.98
N ARG A 114 6.45 -13.29 -13.17
CA ARG A 114 5.96 -14.64 -12.87
C ARG A 114 5.83 -14.89 -11.36
N SER A 115 6.75 -14.37 -10.55
CA SER A 115 6.69 -14.46 -9.09
C SER A 115 5.55 -13.62 -8.51
N ALA A 116 5.38 -12.38 -9.00
CA ALA A 116 4.24 -11.54 -8.66
C ALA A 116 2.91 -12.18 -9.12
N ALA A 117 2.86 -12.75 -10.33
CA ALA A 117 1.70 -13.44 -10.85
C ALA A 117 1.31 -14.64 -9.96
N GLY A 118 2.28 -15.42 -9.48
CA GLY A 118 2.02 -16.52 -8.54
C GLY A 118 1.36 -16.07 -7.24
N GLN A 119 1.80 -14.95 -6.67
CA GLN A 119 1.18 -14.40 -5.46
C GLN A 119 -0.22 -13.84 -5.71
N VAL A 120 -0.43 -13.17 -6.84
CA VAL A 120 -1.75 -12.67 -7.25
C VAL A 120 -2.73 -13.80 -7.50
N GLN A 121 -2.26 -14.92 -8.08
CA GLN A 121 -3.11 -16.07 -8.35
C GLN A 121 -3.55 -16.79 -7.09
N GLY A 122 -2.64 -17.01 -6.12
CA GLY A 122 -3.01 -17.57 -4.81
C GLY A 122 -3.98 -16.68 -4.02
N PHE A 123 -3.83 -15.36 -4.14
CA PHE A 123 -4.78 -14.41 -3.57
C PHE A 123 -6.15 -14.46 -4.27
N SER A 124 -6.15 -14.59 -5.59
CA SER A 124 -7.38 -14.68 -6.39
C SER A 124 -8.17 -15.96 -6.10
N ASP A 125 -7.47 -17.10 -5.97
CA ASP A 125 -8.10 -18.36 -5.55
C ASP A 125 -8.68 -18.27 -4.12
N THR A 126 -8.02 -17.51 -3.24
CA THR A 126 -8.54 -17.26 -1.89
C THR A 126 -9.82 -16.41 -1.93
N ILE A 127 -9.85 -15.33 -2.71
CA ILE A 127 -11.06 -14.48 -2.86
C ILE A 127 -12.21 -15.25 -3.52
N ARG A 128 -11.91 -16.14 -4.47
CA ARG A 128 -12.93 -16.82 -5.26
C ARG A 128 -13.56 -18.01 -4.54
N ASN A 129 -12.80 -18.68 -3.68
CA ASN A 129 -13.27 -19.86 -2.97
C ASN A 129 -13.73 -19.59 -1.53
N LYS A 130 -13.47 -18.39 -0.98
CA LYS A 130 -13.91 -18.02 0.37
C LYS A 130 -15.13 -17.13 0.34
N ASP A 131 -16.04 -17.39 1.27
CA ASP A 131 -17.15 -16.49 1.54
C ASP A 131 -16.68 -15.21 2.23
N VAL A 132 -17.50 -14.15 2.12
CA VAL A 132 -17.21 -12.85 2.75
C VAL A 132 -16.99 -12.99 4.25
N ASP A 133 -17.75 -13.88 4.91
CA ASP A 133 -17.60 -14.15 6.35
C ASP A 133 -16.25 -14.83 6.68
N GLU A 134 -15.76 -15.72 5.83
CA GLU A 134 -14.43 -16.35 6.00
C GLU A 134 -13.30 -15.34 5.77
N LEU A 135 -13.42 -14.48 4.76
CA LEU A 135 -12.47 -13.39 4.52
C LEU A 135 -12.43 -12.42 5.70
N LEU A 136 -13.58 -12.16 6.32
CA LEU A 136 -13.69 -11.30 7.50
C LEU A 136 -13.02 -11.94 8.72
N GLU A 137 -13.17 -13.25 8.90
CA GLU A 137 -12.53 -14.00 9.99
C GLU A 137 -11.00 -14.05 9.82
N ASP A 138 -10.50 -14.29 8.60
CA ASP A 138 -9.06 -14.22 8.29
C ASP A 138 -8.50 -12.82 8.53
N ALA A 139 -9.19 -11.78 8.06
CA ALA A 139 -8.80 -10.40 8.29
C ALA A 139 -8.75 -10.09 9.79
N ARG A 140 -9.74 -10.56 10.56
CA ARG A 140 -9.76 -10.43 12.02
C ARG A 140 -8.59 -11.15 12.67
N GLN A 141 -8.19 -12.32 12.16
CA GLN A 141 -7.05 -13.07 12.65
C GLN A 141 -5.72 -12.39 12.35
N LEU A 142 -5.57 -11.78 11.17
CA LEU A 142 -4.44 -10.92 10.79
C LEU A 142 -4.32 -9.69 11.69
N VAL A 143 -5.43 -8.99 11.95
CA VAL A 143 -5.46 -7.84 12.88
C VAL A 143 -5.03 -8.26 14.28
N LYS A 144 -5.50 -9.42 14.75
CA LYS A 144 -5.13 -9.98 16.07
C LYS A 144 -3.65 -10.38 16.12
N ALA A 145 -3.13 -10.96 15.04
CA ALA A 145 -1.73 -11.36 14.95
C ALA A 145 -0.78 -10.17 14.84
N SER A 146 -1.20 -9.08 14.20
CA SER A 146 -0.36 -7.91 13.93
C SER A 146 -1.15 -6.60 14.03
N PRO A 147 -1.39 -6.09 15.26
CA PRO A 147 -2.15 -4.85 15.47
C PRO A 147 -1.51 -3.63 14.80
N ALA A 148 -0.18 -3.53 14.82
CA ALA A 148 0.54 -2.38 14.24
C ALA A 148 0.40 -2.31 12.71
N VAL A 149 0.49 -3.46 12.03
CA VAL A 149 0.32 -3.54 10.57
C VAL A 149 -1.09 -3.11 10.19
N ALA A 150 -2.10 -3.61 10.92
CA ALA A 150 -3.50 -3.24 10.69
C ALA A 150 -3.73 -1.72 10.84
N VAL A 151 -3.18 -1.11 11.90
CA VAL A 151 -3.28 0.36 12.11
C VAL A 151 -2.61 1.13 10.98
N GLY A 152 -1.44 0.69 10.52
CA GLY A 152 -0.73 1.31 9.40
C GLY A 152 -1.52 1.25 8.09
N VAL A 153 -2.08 0.08 7.76
CA VAL A 153 -2.92 -0.10 6.56
C VAL A 153 -4.19 0.75 6.66
N ALA A 154 -4.86 0.76 7.81
CA ALA A 154 -6.06 1.57 8.01
C ALA A 154 -5.77 3.08 7.88
N ALA A 155 -4.65 3.55 8.43
CA ALA A 155 -4.22 4.94 8.31
C ALA A 155 -3.91 5.31 6.84
N ALA A 156 -3.21 4.45 6.10
CA ALA A 156 -2.90 4.67 4.69
C ALA A 156 -4.18 4.73 3.83
N LEU A 157 -5.11 3.79 4.02
CA LEU A 157 -6.40 3.80 3.32
C LEU A 157 -7.22 5.05 3.66
N GLY A 158 -7.29 5.41 4.95
CA GLY A 158 -7.96 6.62 5.41
C GLY A 158 -7.37 7.89 4.79
N PHE A 159 -6.04 7.95 4.68
CA PHE A 159 -5.34 9.05 4.02
C PHE A 159 -5.67 9.15 2.53
N VAL A 160 -5.70 8.03 1.80
CA VAL A 160 -6.06 8.03 0.36
C VAL A 160 -7.48 8.56 0.16
N VAL A 161 -8.43 8.11 0.98
CA VAL A 161 -9.81 8.60 0.93
C VAL A 161 -9.88 10.09 1.27
N ALA A 162 -9.20 10.52 2.34
CA ALA A 162 -9.13 11.93 2.74
C ALA A 162 -8.51 12.80 1.65
N ARG A 163 -7.43 12.32 1.01
CA ARG A 163 -6.74 12.97 -0.11
C ARG A 163 -7.67 13.12 -1.31
N LEU A 164 -8.44 12.09 -1.65
CA LEU A 164 -9.38 12.13 -2.78
C LEU A 164 -10.52 13.11 -2.53
N VAL A 165 -11.09 13.12 -1.32
CA VAL A 165 -12.12 14.10 -0.93
C VAL A 165 -11.55 15.51 -0.94
N GLN A 166 -10.38 15.74 -0.35
CA GLN A 166 -9.72 17.06 -0.35
C GLN A 166 -9.40 17.53 -1.77
N SER A 167 -8.82 16.67 -2.61
CA SER A 167 -8.47 17.02 -3.99
C SER A 167 -9.71 17.31 -4.85
N GLY A 168 -10.85 16.66 -4.57
CA GLY A 168 -12.12 16.94 -5.22
C GLY A 168 -12.77 18.26 -4.75
N LEU A 169 -12.48 18.71 -3.53
CA LEU A 169 -12.94 20.00 -3.00
C LEU A 169 -12.05 21.16 -3.46
N GLU A 170 -10.74 20.94 -3.57
CA GLU A 170 -9.74 21.93 -4.03
C GLU A 170 -9.90 22.28 -5.52
N ASN A 171 -10.58 21.45 -6.31
CA ASN A 171 -10.86 21.69 -7.73
C ASN A 171 -12.14 22.54 -7.97
N ARG A 172 -12.69 23.17 -6.93
CA ARG A 172 -13.94 23.96 -7.00
C ARG A 172 -13.78 25.41 -6.53
N ASP A 173 -12.58 25.97 -6.65
CA ASP A 173 -12.28 27.41 -6.63
C ASP A 173 -11.50 27.78 -7.89
#